data_AF-A0A9D6LPN8-F1
#
_entry.id   AF-A0A9D6LPN8-F1
#
_cell.length_a   1.000
_cell.length_b   1.000
_cell.length_c   1.000
_cell.angle_alpha   90.00
_cell.angle_beta   90.00
_cell.angle_gamma   90.00
#
_symmetry.space_group_name_H-M   'P 1'
#
loop_
_entity.id
_entity.type
_entity.pdbx_description
1 polymer ?
#
loop_
_entity_poly.entity_id
_entity_poly.type
_entity_poly.pdbx_seq_one_letter_code
_entity_poly.pdbx_strand_id
1 'polypeptide(L)' 'MKDTSPEVESYFNELIMKKSGQERLKMGFSMFDMARRQVLASIIKDHPNADLNEIRREIFLRFYGQDFPPAKQKRILAQI' A
#
# COMPACT_ATOMS: atom_id res chain seq x y z
N MET A 1 5.39 3.13 -20.52
CA MET A 1 4.60 1.91 -20.24
C MET A 1 4.92 0.90 -21.32
N LYS A 2 5.43 -0.31 -21.03
CA LYS A 2 5.86 -1.25 -22.09
C LYS A 2 4.71 -2.03 -22.76
N ASP A 3 3.55 -2.05 -22.11
CA ASP A 3 2.32 -2.72 -22.57
C ASP A 3 1.26 -1.69 -23.01
N THR A 4 1.70 -0.55 -23.55
CA THR A 4 0.81 0.52 -24.00
C THR A 4 1.42 1.15 -25.24
N SER A 5 0.59 1.49 -26.22
CA SER A 5 1.10 2.11 -27.45
C SER A 5 1.70 3.49 -27.15
N PRO A 6 2.72 3.94 -27.91
CA PRO A 6 3.34 5.24 -27.71
C PRO A 6 2.35 6.40 -27.76
N GLU A 7 1.32 6.30 -28.60
CA GLU A 7 0.27 7.32 -28.76
C GLU A 7 -0.57 7.47 -27.49
N VAL A 8 -0.95 6.34 -26.88
CA VAL A 8 -1.73 6.33 -25.63
C VAL A 8 -0.87 6.83 -24.46
N GLU A 9 0.41 6.46 -24.40
CA GLU A 9 1.34 6.98 -23.39
C GLU A 9 1.52 8.50 -23.52
N SER A 10 1.70 9.02 -24.75
CA SER A 10 1.80 10.46 -25.01
C SER A 10 0.52 11.20 -24.58
N TYR A 11 -0.64 10.69 -24.98
CA TYR A 11 -1.93 11.28 -24.62
C TYR A 11 -2.16 11.29 -23.11
N PHE A 12 -1.85 10.19 -22.43
CA PHE A 12 -1.93 10.11 -20.97
C PHE A 12 -1.02 11.16 -20.30
N ASN A 13 0.22 11.27 -20.75
CA ASN A 13 1.17 12.25 -20.22
C ASN A 13 0.69 13.69 -20.40
N GLU A 14 0.12 14.04 -21.56
CA GLU A 14 -0.49 15.35 -21.78
C GLU A 14 -1.62 15.64 -20.78
N LEU A 15 -2.49 14.67 -20.51
CA LEU A 15 -3.57 14.82 -19.53
C LEU A 15 -3.03 15.01 -18.10
N ILE A 16 -1.96 14.31 -17.73
CA ILE A 16 -1.30 14.47 -16.43
C ILE A 16 -0.64 15.85 -16.31
N MET A 17 0.00 16.34 -17.39
CA MET A 17 0.68 17.64 -17.38
C MET A 17 -0.28 18.83 -17.34
N LYS A 18 -1.54 18.66 -17.76
CA LYS A 18 -2.61 19.66 -17.59
C LYS A 18 -3.03 19.86 -16.13
N LYS A 19 -2.68 18.95 -15.21
CA LYS A 19 -3.00 19.06 -13.79
C LYS A 19 -1.97 19.89 -13.05
N SER A 20 -2.40 20.58 -12.00
CA SER A 20 -1.51 21.24 -11.04
C SER A 20 -0.65 20.23 -10.28
N GLY A 21 0.46 20.71 -9.69
CA GLY A 21 1.30 19.87 -8.83
C GLY A 21 0.53 19.28 -7.63
N GLN A 22 -0.41 20.03 -7.07
CA GLN A 22 -1.25 19.60 -5.95
C GLN A 22 -2.20 18.47 -6.35
N GLU A 23 -2.81 18.55 -7.53
CA GLU A 23 -3.67 17.49 -8.06
C GLU A 23 -2.88 16.20 -8.33
N ARG A 24 -1.69 16.32 -8.93
CA ARG A 24 -0.81 15.16 -9.13
C ARG A 24 -0.39 14.52 -7.80
N LEU A 25 -0.10 15.33 -6.79
CA LEU A 25 0.21 14.84 -5.45
C LEU A 25 -0.98 14.11 -4.82
N LYS A 26 -2.18 14.69 -4.91
CA LYS A 26 -3.42 14.06 -4.42
C LYS A 26 -3.70 12.72 -5.12
N MET A 27 -3.42 12.62 -6.41
CA MET A 27 -3.53 11.34 -7.14
C MET A 27 -2.59 10.27 -6.55
N GLY A 28 -1.34 10.63 -6.24
CA GLY A 28 -0.41 9.75 -5.53
C GLY A 28 -0.95 9.27 -4.18
N PHE A 29 -1.50 10.18 -3.37
CA PHE A 29 -2.11 9.82 -2.08
C PHE A 29 -3.34 8.93 -2.21
N SER A 30 -4.16 9.14 -3.25
CA SER A 30 -5.35 8.32 -3.47
C SER A 30 -5.02 6.84 -3.74
N MET A 31 -3.92 6.57 -4.45
CA MET A 31 -3.44 5.20 -4.66
C MET A 31 -2.96 4.57 -3.35
N PHE A 32 -2.23 5.30 -2.53
CA PHE A 32 -1.80 4.81 -1.22
C PHE A 32 -2.99 4.55 -0.28
N ASP A 33 -3.97 5.44 -0.25
CA ASP A 33 -5.18 5.25 0.56
C ASP A 33 -5.98 4.02 0.10
N MET A 34 -6.11 3.82 -1.22
CA MET A 34 -6.73 2.61 -1.77
C MET A 34 -5.98 1.35 -1.34
N ALA A 35 -4.65 1.31 -1.51
CA ALA A 35 -3.83 0.16 -1.13
C ALA A 35 -3.96 -0.15 0.37
N ARG A 36 -3.91 0.88 1.23
CA ARG A 36 -4.12 0.75 2.68
C ARG A 36 -5.48 0.15 3.00
N ARG A 37 -6.56 0.64 2.37
CA ARG A 37 -7.92 0.10 2.57
C ARG A 37 -8.03 -1.36 2.14
N GLN A 38 -7.44 -1.72 1.00
CA GLN A 38 -7.45 -3.11 0.50
C GLN A 38 -6.74 -4.06 1.46
N VAL A 39 -5.59 -3.67 2.00
CA VAL A 39 -4.86 -4.48 2.97
C VAL A 39 -5.66 -4.68 4.25
N LEU A 40 -6.19 -3.59 4.81
CA LEU A 40 -7.00 -3.67 6.03
C LEU A 40 -8.25 -4.54 5.83
N ALA A 41 -8.94 -4.38 4.69
CA ALA A 41 -10.11 -5.20 4.37
C ALA A 41 -9.75 -6.69 4.24
N SER A 42 -8.60 -7.02 3.63
CA SER A 42 -8.11 -8.40 3.58
C SER A 42 -7.79 -8.95 4.97
N ILE A 43 -7.09 -8.18 5.81
CA ILE A 43 -6.77 -8.62 7.19
C ILE A 43 -8.05 -8.87 7.99
N ILE A 44 -9.01 -7.95 7.94
CA ILE A 44 -10.29 -8.09 8.66
C ILE A 44 -11.10 -9.27 8.11
N LYS A 45 -11.04 -9.55 6.80
CA LYS A 45 -11.70 -10.72 6.22
C LYS A 45 -11.12 -12.02 6.78
N ASP A 46 -9.81 -12.11 6.91
CA ASP A 46 -9.12 -13.31 7.42
C ASP A 46 -9.21 -13.41 8.96
N HIS A 47 -9.33 -12.26 9.64
CA HIS A 47 -9.44 -12.13 11.09
C HIS A 47 -10.60 -11.18 11.49
N PRO A 48 -11.86 -11.65 11.46
CA PRO A 48 -13.04 -10.78 11.64
C PRO A 48 -13.13 -10.04 12.97
N ASN A 49 -12.49 -10.58 14.02
CA ASN A 49 -12.49 -10.01 15.36
C ASN A 49 -11.14 -9.35 15.71
N ALA A 50 -10.31 -9.08 14.71
CA ALA A 50 -8.97 -8.56 14.94
C ALA A 50 -9.00 -7.23 15.68
N ASP A 51 -8.29 -7.14 16.80
CA ASP A 51 -8.05 -5.87 17.45
C ASP A 51 -6.95 -5.05 16.74
N LEU A 52 -6.69 -3.83 17.23
CA LEU A 52 -5.71 -2.94 16.60
C LEU A 52 -4.29 -3.53 16.62
N ASN A 53 -3.93 -4.30 17.65
CA ASN A 53 -2.61 -4.89 17.77
C ASN A 53 -2.47 -6.07 16.83
N GLU A 54 -3.50 -6.91 16.68
CA GLU A 54 -3.54 -7.98 15.69
C GLU A 54 -3.41 -7.42 14.26
N ILE A 55 -4.14 -6.36 13.92
CA ILE A 55 -4.01 -5.68 12.63
C ILE A 55 -2.58 -5.17 12.42
N ARG A 56 -1.96 -4.55 13.43
CA ARG A 56 -0.56 -4.07 13.34
C ARG A 56 0.43 -5.21 13.13
N ARG A 57 0.23 -6.35 13.81
CA ARG A 57 1.07 -7.54 13.64
C ARG A 57 0.95 -8.11 12.23
N GLU A 58 -0.25 -8.19 11.68
CA GLU A 58 -0.49 -8.64 10.30
C GLU A 58 0.13 -7.70 9.26
N ILE A 59 0.00 -6.38 9.44
CA ILE A 59 0.67 -5.39 8.59
C ILE A 59 2.19 -5.57 8.65
N PHE A 60 2.75 -5.73 9.86
CA PHE A 60 4.19 -5.96 10.04
C PHE A 60 4.66 -7.20 9.29
N LEU A 61 3.99 -8.34 9.49
CA LEU A 61 4.36 -9.60 8.85
C LEU A 61 4.26 -9.54 7.32
N ARG A 62 3.19 -8.91 6.80
CA ARG A 62 2.92 -8.81 5.36
C ARG A 62 3.94 -7.96 4.61
N PHE A 63 4.34 -6.83 5.17
CA PHE A 63 5.21 -5.88 4.47
C PHE A 63 6.68 -5.93 4.89
N TYR A 64 6.94 -6.23 6.15
CA TYR A 64 8.28 -6.11 6.74
C TYR A 64 8.80 -7.41 7.32
N GLY A 65 7.97 -8.45 7.45
CA GLY A 65 8.36 -9.70 8.09
C GLY A 65 9.63 -10.29 7.46
N GLN A 66 9.69 -10.32 6.13
CA GLN A 66 10.83 -10.86 5.38
C GLN A 66 12.11 -10.02 5.48
N ASP A 67 12.00 -8.75 5.91
CA ASP A 67 13.17 -7.87 6.09
C ASP A 67 13.92 -8.18 7.40
N PHE A 68 13.36 -9.04 8.26
CA PHE A 68 13.93 -9.37 9.56
C PHE A 68 14.10 -10.88 9.74
N PRO A 69 15.19 -11.34 10.38
CA PRO A 69 15.32 -12.75 10.76
C PRO A 69 14.26 -13.14 11.80
N PRO A 70 13.86 -14.42 11.90
CA PRO A 70 12.77 -14.86 12.79
C PRO A 70 12.93 -14.43 14.25
N ALA A 71 14.16 -14.42 14.78
CA ALA A 71 14.44 -13.95 16.13
C ALA A 71 14.09 -12.47 16.34
N LYS A 72 14.35 -11.62 15.33
CA LYS A 72 14.06 -10.18 15.39
C LYS A 72 12.58 -9.91 15.12
N GLN A 73 11.93 -10.66 14.24
CA GLN A 73 10.47 -10.62 14.07
C GLN A 73 9.74 -10.89 15.39
N LYS A 74 10.12 -11.96 16.12
CA LYS A 74 9.54 -12.28 17.43
C LYS A 74 9.67 -11.14 18.43
N ARG A 75 10.84 -10.48 18.47
CA ARG A 75 11.07 -9.33 19.35
C ARG A 75 10.19 -8.14 18.99
N ILE A 76 10.01 -7.85 17.70
CA ILE A 76 9.15 -6.75 17.23
C ILE A 76 7.68 -7.05 17.54
N LEU A 77 7.22 -8.26 17.22
CA LEU A 77 5.84 -8.70 17.47
C LEU A 77 5.46 -8.76 18.95
N ALA A 78 6.43 -8.84 19.86
CA ALA A 78 6.20 -8.79 21.30
C ALA A 78 6.09 -7.36 21.86
N GLN A 79 6.37 -6.34 21.03
CA GLN A 79 6.28 -4.92 21.39
C GLN A 79 5.06 -4.22 20.75
N ILE A 80 4.29 -4.97 19.95
CA ILE A 80 3.02 -4.54 19.35
C ILE A 80 1.90 -5.08 20.24
#